data_AF-A0A9K3DBA1-F1
#
_entry.id   AF-A0A9K3DBA1-F1
#
_cell.length_a   1.000
_cell.length_b   1.000
_cell.length_c   1.000
_cell.angle_alpha   90.00
_cell.angle_beta   90.00
_cell.angle_gamma   90.00
#
_symmetry.space_group_name_H-M   'P 1'
#
loop_
_entity.id
_entity.type
_entity.pdbx_description
1 polymer ?
#
loop_
_entity_poly.entity_id
_entity_poly.type
_entity_poly.pdbx_seq_one_letter_code
_entity_poly.pdbx_strand_id
1 'polypeptide(L)' 'AIKKAFRRTALKSHPDKATDPNERAQMTQQFQLVQEAYETLSVAEERKSYDI' A
#
# COMPACT_ATOMS: atom_id res chain seq x y z
N ALA A 1 -6.50 -8.79 -8.80
CA ALA A 1 -5.69 -9.05 -7.59
C ALA A 1 -5.06 -7.75 -7.10
N ILE A 2 -5.67 -7.19 -6.06
CA ILE A 2 -5.28 -5.93 -5.42
C ILE A 2 -3.81 -5.96 -4.95
N LYS A 3 -3.28 -7.14 -4.62
CA LYS A 3 -1.85 -7.44 -4.38
C LYS A 3 -0.89 -6.88 -5.43
N LYS A 4 -1.25 -6.98 -6.72
CA LYS A 4 -0.37 -6.55 -7.82
C LYS A 4 -0.32 -5.02 -7.94
N ALA A 5 -1.45 -4.35 -7.71
CA ALA A 5 -1.51 -2.90 -7.67
C ALA A 5 -0.77 -2.36 -6.44
N PHE A 6 -1.00 -2.96 -5.26
CA PHE A 6 -0.31 -2.62 -4.02
C PHE A 6 1.21 -2.73 -4.15
N ARG A 7 1.76 -3.85 -4.66
CA ARG A 7 3.21 -3.98 -4.88
C ARG A 7 3.79 -2.87 -5.77
N ARG A 8 3.09 -2.47 -6.83
CA ARG A 8 3.55 -1.39 -7.73
C ARG A 8 3.53 -0.02 -7.05
N THR A 9 2.54 0.25 -6.21
CA THR A 9 2.43 1.52 -5.47
C THR A 9 3.41 1.57 -4.30
N ALA A 10 3.57 0.48 -3.56
CA ALA A 10 4.54 0.33 -2.47
C ALA A 10 5.98 0.57 -2.93
N LEU A 11 6.36 0.05 -4.11
CA LEU A 11 7.68 0.31 -4.71
C LEU A 11 7.88 1.77 -5.15
N LYS A 12 6.80 2.50 -5.45
CA LYS A 12 6.87 3.92 -5.82
C LYS A 12 6.95 4.85 -4.60
N SER A 13 6.30 4.48 -3.50
CA SER A 13 6.28 5.24 -2.25
C SER A 13 7.33 4.77 -1.25
N HIS A 14 8.38 4.07 -1.70
CA HIS A 14 9.41 3.53 -0.80
C HIS A 14 10.38 4.65 -0.36
N PRO A 15 10.60 4.86 0.96
CA PRO A 15 11.38 5.97 1.48
C PRO A 15 12.89 5.90 1.14
N ASP A 16 13.35 4.76 0.62
CA ASP A 16 14.72 4.57 0.12
C ASP A 16 15.05 5.45 -1.11
N LYS A 17 14.02 5.85 -1.87
CA LYS A 17 14.18 6.77 -3.00
C LYS A 17 14.16 8.24 -2.62
N ALA A 18 13.85 8.56 -1.36
CA ALA A 18 13.74 9.93 -0.91
C ALA A 18 15.11 10.44 -0.48
N THR A 19 15.61 11.44 -1.22
CA THR A 19 16.87 12.14 -0.94
C THR A 19 16.68 13.15 0.20
N ASP A 20 15.46 13.68 0.33
CA ASP A 20 15.11 14.68 1.33
C ASP A 20 14.39 14.07 2.55
N PRO A 21 14.69 14.54 3.78
CA PRO A 21 14.03 14.07 4.99
C PRO A 21 12.52 14.40 5.03
N ASN A 22 12.10 15.49 4.37
CA ASN A 22 10.70 15.85 4.24
C ASN A 22 9.96 14.89 3.29
N GLU A 23 10.59 14.53 2.17
CA GLU A 23 10.05 13.51 1.26
C GLU A 23 9.97 12.13 1.91
N ARG A 24 10.95 11.75 2.75
CA ARG A 24 10.89 10.50 3.53
C ARG A 24 9.64 10.43 4.41
N ALA A 25 9.27 11.53 5.07
CA ALA A 25 8.08 11.59 5.90
C ALA A 25 6.81 11.41 5.06
N GLN A 26 6.70 12.13 3.93
CA GLN A 26 5.56 12.01 3.02
C GLN A 26 5.44 10.61 2.40
N MET A 27 6.56 10.02 1.97
CA MET A 27 6.62 8.66 1.43
C MET A 27 6.22 7.62 2.49
N THR A 28 6.65 7.80 3.74
CA THR A 28 6.26 6.93 4.86
C THR A 28 4.76 7.01 5.13
N GLN A 29 4.18 8.21 5.17
CA GLN A 29 2.74 8.38 5.34
C GLN A 29 1.94 7.77 4.19
N GLN A 30 2.39 7.97 2.95
CA GLN A 30 1.75 7.33 1.79
C GLN A 30 1.86 5.81 1.84
N PHE A 31 3.00 5.27 2.24
CA PHE A 31 3.19 3.83 2.38
C PHE A 31 2.24 3.23 3.43
N GLN A 32 2.11 3.89 4.58
CA GLN A 32 1.16 3.49 5.64
C GLN A 32 -0.29 3.51 5.13
N LEU A 33 -0.73 4.58 4.48
CA LEU A 33 -2.07 4.69 3.90
C LEU A 33 -2.35 3.58 2.86
N VAL A 34 -1.38 3.31 1.99
CA VAL A 34 -1.50 2.28 0.96
C VAL A 34 -1.53 0.89 1.59
N GLN A 35 -0.80 0.66 2.69
CA GLN A 35 -0.83 -0.59 3.44
C GLN A 35 -2.18 -0.80 4.14
N GLU A 36 -2.70 0.21 4.83
CA GLU A 36 -4.01 0.16 5.50
C GLU A 36 -5.16 -0.07 4.51
N ALA A 37 -5.14 0.66 3.38
CA ALA A 37 -6.11 0.46 2.31
C ALA A 37 -6.01 -0.96 1.74
N TYR A 38 -4.80 -1.49 1.55
CA TYR A 38 -4.59 -2.85 1.06
C TYR A 38 -5.09 -3.90 2.04
N GLU A 39 -4.84 -3.74 3.34
CA GLU A 39 -5.28 -4.67 4.38
C GLU A 39 -6.81 -4.73 4.44
N THR A 40 -7.47 -3.57 4.43
CA THR A 40 -8.93 -3.44 4.41
C THR A 40 -9.54 -4.06 3.14
N LEU A 41 -8.96 -3.76 1.97
CA LEU A 41 -9.43 -4.27 0.70
C LEU A 41 -9.14 -5.75 0.49
N SER A 42 -8.02 -6.28 1.05
CA SER A 42 -7.70 -7.71 1.01
C SER A 42 -8.72 -8.50 1.81
N VAL A 43 -9.08 -8.04 3.01
CA VAL A 43 -10.11 -8.68 3.83
C VAL A 43 -11.48 -8.64 3.13
N ALA A 44 -11.82 -7.53 2.47
CA ALA A 44 -13.07 -7.42 1.71
C ALA A 44 -13.08 -8.32 0.45
N GLU A 45 -11.96 -8.42 -0.26
CA GLU A 45 -11.78 -9.30 -1.42
C GLU A 45 -11.81 -10.78 -0.98
N GLU A 46 -11.17 -11.13 0.15
CA GLU A 46 -11.19 -12.47 0.74
C GLU A 46 -12.59 -12.87 1.21
N ARG A 47 -13.35 -11.97 1.86
CA ARG A 47 -14.75 -12.23 2.24
C ARG A 47 -15.63 -12.51 1.02
N LYS A 48 -15.49 -11.72 -0.06
CA LYS A 48 -16.23 -11.96 -1.31
C LYS A 48 -15.87 -13.28 -1.98
N SER A 49 -14.63 -13.74 -1.80
CA SER A 49 -14.17 -15.00 -2.37
C SER A 49 -14.58 -16.22 -1.54
N TYR A 50 -15.10 -16.04 -0.33
CA TYR A 50 -15.54 -17.11 0.57
C TYR A 50 -17.07 -17.30 0.56
N ASP A 51 -17.83 -16.29 0.12
CA ASP A 51 -19.30 -16.33 -0.01
C ASP A 51 -19.74 -16.94 -1.35
N ILE A 52 -19.09 -18.03 -1.80
CA ILE A 52 -19.41 -18.75 -3.05
C ILE A 52 -19.64 -20.23 -2.79
#